data_AF-A0A533RJL8-F1
#
_entry.id   AF-A0A533RJL8-F1
#
_cell.length_a   1.000
_cell.length_b   1.000
_cell.length_c   1.000
_cell.angle_alpha   90.00
_cell.angle_beta   90.00
_cell.angle_gamma   90.00
#
_symmetry.space_group_name_H-M   'P 1'
#
loop_
_entity.id
_entity.type
_entity.pdbx_description
1 polymer ?
#
loop_
_entity_poly.entity_id
_entity_poly.type
_entity_poly.pdbx_seq_one_letter_code
_entity_poly.pdbx_strand_id
1 'polypeptide(L)'
;VVLKVSEEPGVEAIVLGADGSGTSLLAVPAGGSAKPITAENIADRDQFMKMNGNEVFKFAVRVIPKATLDALAQSGHSVEDLDWLVPHQANARILNTVEERLGIAHEKVYSNVEWTGNTSSASIPVGIDDLYTSGRLQPGDLIALVGFGAGLTWGAAIVRWTMDSPAREA
;
A
#
# COMPACT_ATOMS: atom_id res chain seq x y z
N VAL A 1 -4.44 -11.54 -14.50
CA VAL A 1 -5.78 -10.90 -14.58
C VAL A 1 -6.01 -10.21 -13.25
N VAL A 2 -6.19 -8.88 -13.22
CA VAL A 2 -6.36 -8.14 -11.94
C VAL A 2 -7.83 -8.10 -11.50
N LEU A 3 -8.77 -8.18 -12.45
CA LEU A 3 -10.22 -8.28 -12.20
C LEU A 3 -10.85 -9.28 -13.16
N LYS A 4 -11.79 -10.08 -12.67
CA LYS A 4 -12.59 -11.05 -13.44
C LYS A 4 -14.06 -10.86 -13.07
N VAL A 5 -14.97 -11.17 -14.00
CA VAL A 5 -16.41 -11.22 -13.68
C VAL A 5 -16.67 -12.28 -12.61
N SER A 6 -17.50 -11.94 -11.63
CA SER A 6 -17.91 -12.79 -10.52
C SER A 6 -19.39 -12.57 -10.25
N GLU A 7 -20.09 -13.62 -9.82
CA GLU A 7 -21.47 -13.50 -9.32
C GLU A 7 -21.51 -12.95 -7.88
N GLU A 8 -20.39 -13.06 -7.15
CA GLU A 8 -20.22 -12.56 -5.79
C GLU A 8 -19.29 -11.33 -5.75
N PRO A 9 -19.51 -10.35 -4.85
CA PRO A 9 -18.60 -9.21 -4.67
C PRO A 9 -17.20 -9.65 -4.22
N GLY A 10 -16.17 -9.30 -5.01
CA GLY A 10 -14.76 -9.52 -4.64
C GLY A 10 -14.12 -8.36 -3.90
N VAL A 11 -14.66 -7.14 -4.05
CA VAL A 11 -14.21 -5.94 -3.32
C VAL A 11 -15.32 -5.51 -2.38
N GLU A 12 -15.08 -5.56 -1.08
CA GLU A 12 -16.10 -5.40 -0.04
C GLU A 12 -16.15 -3.98 0.52
N ALA A 13 -15.01 -3.31 0.60
CA ALA A 13 -14.92 -1.92 1.04
C ALA A 13 -13.72 -1.23 0.42
N ILE A 14 -13.84 0.08 0.21
CA ILE A 14 -12.76 0.95 -0.23
C ILE A 14 -12.81 2.24 0.57
N VAL A 15 -11.69 2.63 1.16
CA VAL A 15 -11.49 3.92 1.82
C VAL A 15 -10.38 4.66 1.09
N LEU A 16 -10.61 5.92 0.74
CA LEU A 16 -9.62 6.80 0.12
C LEU A 16 -9.56 8.12 0.89
N GLY A 17 -8.37 8.70 1.00
CA GLY A 17 -8.19 10.00 1.62
C GLY A 17 -7.01 10.78 1.04
N ALA A 18 -7.09 12.10 1.16
CA ALA A 18 -6.06 13.02 0.70
C ALA A 18 -5.98 14.24 1.63
N ASP A 19 -4.76 14.72 1.86
CA ASP A 19 -4.47 15.96 2.57
C ASP A 19 -3.31 16.68 1.88
N GLY A 20 -3.67 17.70 1.09
CA GLY A 20 -2.74 18.51 0.32
C GLY A 20 -1.84 19.42 1.15
N SER A 21 -2.15 19.63 2.44
CA SER A 21 -1.33 20.51 3.31
C SER A 21 0.10 19.98 3.48
N GLY A 22 0.31 18.68 3.26
CA GLY A 22 1.61 18.02 3.31
C GLY A 22 2.34 17.87 1.98
N THR A 23 1.91 18.52 0.89
CA THR A 23 2.50 18.35 -0.46
C THR A 23 4.03 18.50 -0.46
N SER A 24 4.57 19.48 0.27
CA SER A 24 6.02 19.73 0.31
C SER A 24 6.83 18.72 1.13
N LEU A 25 6.17 17.82 1.88
CA LEU A 25 6.84 16.80 2.69
C LEU A 25 7.48 15.69 1.84
N LEU A 26 6.96 15.47 0.63
CA LEU A 26 7.46 14.48 -0.32
C LEU A 26 7.11 14.93 -1.74
N ALA A 27 8.07 15.52 -2.44
CA ALA A 27 7.84 16.10 -3.77
C ALA A 27 9.09 16.08 -4.65
N VAL A 28 8.89 16.24 -5.95
CA VAL A 28 9.94 16.61 -6.92
C VAL A 28 9.68 18.07 -7.31
N PRO A 29 10.48 19.05 -6.84
CA PRO A 29 10.19 20.47 -7.01
C PRO A 29 10.17 21.00 -8.46
N ALA A 30 10.99 20.43 -9.35
CA ALA A 30 11.11 20.87 -10.75
C ALA A 30 10.90 19.71 -11.74
N GLY A 31 10.42 20.05 -12.93
CA GLY A 31 10.13 19.09 -14.01
C GLY A 31 8.68 19.12 -14.51
N GLY A 32 7.78 19.75 -13.75
CA GLY A 32 6.40 20.01 -14.15
C GLY A 32 6.20 21.41 -14.73
N SER A 33 4.97 21.73 -15.12
CA SER A 33 4.60 23.04 -15.67
C SER A 33 4.77 24.21 -14.68
N ALA A 34 4.61 23.96 -13.38
CA ALA A 34 4.79 24.97 -12.34
C ALA A 34 6.25 25.42 -12.16
N LYS A 35 7.22 24.54 -12.48
CA LYS A 35 8.66 24.82 -12.45
C LYS A 35 9.36 23.99 -13.55
N PRO A 36 9.34 24.45 -14.81
CA PRO A 36 10.02 23.77 -15.91
C PRO A 36 11.53 23.64 -15.65
N ILE A 37 12.18 22.67 -16.29
CA ILE A 37 13.61 22.44 -16.11
C ILE A 37 14.44 23.61 -16.67
N THR A 38 15.39 24.08 -15.88
CA THR A 38 16.36 25.12 -16.24
C THR A 38 17.76 24.70 -15.75
N ALA A 39 18.82 25.32 -16.29
CA ALA A 39 20.18 25.05 -15.82
C ALA A 39 20.36 25.37 -14.32
N GLU A 40 19.69 26.40 -13.83
CA GLU A 40 19.71 26.82 -12.43
C GLU A 40 19.06 25.76 -11.52
N ASN A 41 17.82 25.34 -11.80
CA ASN A 41 17.15 24.37 -10.93
C ASN A 41 17.72 22.94 -11.03
N ILE A 42 18.44 22.60 -12.11
CA ILE A 42 19.27 21.39 -12.17
C ILE A 42 20.43 21.49 -11.18
N ALA A 43 21.11 22.66 -11.11
CA ALA A 43 22.21 22.89 -10.17
C ALA A 43 21.72 22.80 -8.72
N ASP A 44 20.50 23.28 -8.44
CA ASP A 44 19.83 23.15 -7.13
C ASP A 44 19.30 21.74 -6.83
N ARG A 45 19.43 20.81 -7.78
CA ARG A 45 18.99 19.42 -7.67
C ARG A 45 17.48 19.29 -7.44
N ASP A 46 16.68 20.20 -7.98
CA ASP A 46 15.23 20.23 -7.81
C ASP A 46 14.46 19.20 -8.66
N GLN A 47 15.13 18.57 -9.61
CA GLN A 47 14.63 17.42 -10.35
C GLN A 47 14.66 16.11 -9.55
N PHE A 48 15.23 16.13 -8.33
CA PHE A 48 15.25 14.98 -7.44
C PHE A 48 14.16 15.07 -6.39
N MET A 49 13.74 13.90 -5.89
CA MET A 49 12.84 13.80 -4.75
C MET A 49 13.43 14.49 -3.52
N LYS A 50 12.65 15.38 -2.92
CA LYS A 50 12.90 15.99 -1.62
C LYS A 50 11.90 15.42 -0.62
N MET A 51 12.37 15.07 0.57
CA MET A 51 11.54 14.42 1.58
C MET A 51 11.87 14.89 2.99
N ASN A 52 10.84 15.22 3.78
CA ASN A 52 10.92 15.27 5.23
C ASN A 52 10.51 13.91 5.80
N GLY A 53 11.48 13.00 5.93
CA GLY A 53 11.22 11.59 6.27
C GLY A 53 10.54 11.38 7.62
N ASN A 54 10.76 12.26 8.60
CA ASN A 54 10.14 12.16 9.92
C ASN A 54 8.63 12.44 9.86
N GLU A 55 8.23 13.49 9.15
CA GLU A 55 6.82 13.83 9.01
C GLU A 55 6.09 12.84 8.11
N VAL A 56 6.74 12.35 7.04
CA VAL A 56 6.21 11.28 6.19
C VAL A 56 6.02 9.99 6.99
N PHE A 57 6.99 9.61 7.83
CA PHE A 57 6.87 8.44 8.70
C PHE A 57 5.69 8.56 9.68
N LYS A 58 5.59 9.68 10.40
CA LYS A 58 4.49 9.95 11.34
C LYS A 58 3.13 9.90 10.66
N PHE A 59 3.04 10.44 9.45
CA PHE A 59 1.85 10.37 8.64
C PHE A 59 1.49 8.92 8.33
N ALA A 60 2.43 8.16 7.76
CA ALA A 60 2.22 6.77 7.34
C ALA A 60 1.71 5.88 8.48
N VAL A 61 2.40 5.87 9.63
CA VAL A 61 2.05 5.01 10.78
C VAL A 61 0.73 5.43 11.46
N ARG A 62 0.21 6.62 11.14
CA ARG A 62 -1.11 7.07 11.58
C ARG A 62 -2.20 6.69 10.58
N VAL A 63 -2.00 6.95 9.29
CA VAL A 63 -3.05 6.79 8.28
C VAL A 63 -3.23 5.36 7.83
N ILE A 64 -2.16 4.56 7.75
CA ILE A 64 -2.26 3.16 7.31
C ILE A 64 -3.17 2.36 8.26
N PRO A 65 -2.93 2.30 9.60
CA PRO A 65 -3.79 1.53 10.47
C PRO A 65 -5.23 2.06 10.48
N LYS A 66 -5.39 3.40 10.47
CA LYS A 66 -6.71 4.02 10.44
C LYS A 66 -7.49 3.61 9.19
N ALA A 67 -6.89 3.69 8.01
CA ALA A 67 -7.54 3.36 6.75
C ALA A 67 -7.92 1.88 6.69
N THR A 68 -7.03 0.99 7.15
CA THR A 68 -7.32 -0.45 7.27
C THR A 68 -8.52 -0.70 8.19
N LEU A 69 -8.54 -0.10 9.39
CA LEU A 69 -9.63 -0.26 10.35
C LEU A 69 -10.95 0.35 9.85
N ASP A 70 -10.91 1.51 9.21
CA ASP A 70 -12.10 2.13 8.60
C ASP A 70 -12.69 1.23 7.50
N ALA A 71 -11.84 0.61 6.68
CA ALA A 71 -12.28 -0.26 5.59
C ALA A 71 -12.83 -1.60 6.12
N LEU A 72 -12.17 -2.20 7.13
CA LEU A 72 -12.68 -3.38 7.85
C LEU A 72 -14.04 -3.13 8.49
N ALA A 73 -14.21 -1.99 9.16
CA ALA A 73 -15.48 -1.62 9.76
C ALA A 73 -16.59 -1.46 8.70
N GLN A 74 -16.26 -0.95 7.51
CA GLN A 74 -17.23 -0.82 6.40
C GLN A 74 -17.60 -2.16 5.77
N SER A 75 -16.69 -3.14 5.76
CA SER A 75 -16.97 -4.50 5.29
C SER A 75 -17.56 -5.42 6.37
N GLY A 76 -17.69 -4.94 7.61
CA GLY A 76 -18.22 -5.74 8.72
C GLY A 76 -17.22 -6.78 9.27
N HIS A 77 -15.92 -6.57 9.02
CA HIS A 77 -14.84 -7.44 9.46
C HIS A 77 -13.98 -6.79 10.55
N SER A 78 -13.18 -7.62 11.20
CA SER A 78 -12.18 -7.28 12.20
C SER A 78 -10.77 -7.59 11.69
N VAL A 79 -9.74 -7.17 12.41
CA VAL A 79 -8.34 -7.45 12.02
C VAL A 79 -8.05 -8.95 12.10
N GLU A 80 -8.70 -9.63 13.04
CA GLU A 80 -8.58 -11.06 13.29
C GLU A 80 -9.06 -11.91 12.10
N ASP A 81 -10.04 -11.40 11.35
CA ASP A 81 -10.63 -12.05 10.17
C ASP A 81 -9.69 -11.99 8.94
N LEU A 82 -8.67 -11.14 8.93
CA LEU A 82 -7.75 -11.01 7.80
C LEU A 82 -6.88 -12.25 7.67
N ASP A 83 -6.78 -12.79 6.47
CA ASP A 83 -5.76 -13.78 6.11
C ASP A 83 -4.46 -13.09 5.70
N TRP A 84 -4.57 -11.94 5.02
CA TRP A 84 -3.43 -11.16 4.54
C TRP A 84 -3.62 -9.66 4.70
N LEU A 85 -2.58 -8.99 5.18
CA LEU A 85 -2.36 -7.56 4.99
C LEU A 85 -1.26 -7.37 3.95
N VAL A 86 -1.58 -6.70 2.85
CA VAL A 86 -0.64 -6.39 1.75
C VAL A 86 -0.47 -4.88 1.65
N PRO A 87 0.51 -4.31 2.38
CA PRO A 87 0.72 -2.87 2.44
C PRO A 87 1.59 -2.36 1.27
N HIS A 88 1.54 -1.06 1.01
CA HIS A 88 2.63 -0.35 0.33
C HIS A 88 3.91 -0.44 1.19
N GLN A 89 5.02 -0.83 0.56
CA GLN A 89 6.24 -1.20 1.25
C GLN A 89 7.33 -0.13 1.08
N ALA A 90 7.18 1.00 1.78
CA ALA A 90 8.16 2.08 1.70
C ALA A 90 9.48 1.77 2.43
N ASN A 91 9.40 1.10 3.58
CA ASN A 91 10.52 0.57 4.36
C ASN A 91 9.98 -0.34 5.49
N ALA A 92 10.81 -1.27 5.96
CA ALA A 92 10.45 -2.21 7.02
C ALA A 92 10.04 -1.53 8.35
N ARG A 93 10.62 -0.38 8.69
CA ARG A 93 10.29 0.32 9.94
C ARG A 93 8.83 0.78 10.00
N ILE A 94 8.26 1.24 8.87
CA ILE A 94 6.83 1.59 8.79
C ILE A 94 5.98 0.34 8.98
N LEU A 95 6.34 -0.76 8.32
CA LEU A 95 5.59 -2.01 8.38
C LEU A 95 5.50 -2.56 9.81
N ASN A 96 6.63 -2.63 10.51
CA ASN A 96 6.67 -3.08 11.90
C ASN A 96 5.78 -2.22 12.82
N THR A 97 5.79 -0.89 12.65
CA THR A 97 4.92 -0.02 13.46
C THR A 97 3.44 -0.18 13.10
N VAL A 98 3.12 -0.46 11.83
CA VAL A 98 1.76 -0.74 11.39
C VAL A 98 1.26 -2.06 11.98
N GLU A 99 2.09 -3.10 11.95
CA GLU A 99 1.84 -4.41 12.58
C GLU A 99 1.48 -4.24 14.05
N GLU A 100 2.36 -3.58 14.82
CA GLU A 100 2.16 -3.32 16.24
C GLU A 100 0.86 -2.54 16.53
N ARG A 101 0.52 -1.55 15.70
CA ARG A 101 -0.68 -0.72 15.89
C ARG A 101 -1.98 -1.43 15.54
N LEU A 102 -1.94 -2.34 14.56
CA LEU A 102 -3.08 -3.15 14.18
C LEU A 102 -3.27 -4.35 15.11
N GLY A 103 -2.21 -4.81 15.79
CA GLY A 103 -2.25 -6.05 16.56
C GLY A 103 -2.38 -7.29 15.68
N ILE A 104 -2.04 -7.17 14.39
CA ILE A 104 -2.06 -8.27 13.43
C ILE A 104 -0.85 -9.18 13.62
N ALA A 105 -1.04 -10.48 13.44
CA ALA A 105 0.05 -11.44 13.51
C ALA A 105 1.06 -11.21 12.37
N HIS A 106 2.35 -11.27 12.67
CA HIS A 106 3.43 -10.94 11.72
C HIS A 106 3.35 -11.81 10.45
N GLU A 107 3.01 -13.09 10.59
CA GLU A 107 2.87 -14.04 9.49
C GLU A 107 1.74 -13.69 8.50
N LYS A 108 0.77 -12.85 8.91
CA LYS A 108 -0.32 -12.35 8.06
C LYS A 108 0.06 -11.06 7.32
N VAL A 109 1.19 -10.43 7.63
CA VAL A 109 1.65 -9.23 6.94
C VAL A 109 2.66 -9.61 5.87
N TYR A 110 2.29 -9.34 4.62
CA TYR A 110 3.18 -9.61 3.50
C TYR A 110 4.22 -8.50 3.33
N SER A 111 5.49 -8.89 3.21
CA SER A 111 6.59 -7.98 2.88
C SER A 111 7.67 -8.69 2.08
N ASN A 112 8.09 -8.07 0.99
CA ASN A 112 9.25 -8.43 0.16
C ASN A 112 10.24 -7.28 0.01
N VAL A 113 10.10 -6.21 0.79
CA VAL A 113 10.89 -4.98 0.70
C VAL A 113 12.39 -5.21 0.85
N GLU A 114 12.79 -6.29 1.54
CA GLU A 114 14.19 -6.72 1.66
C GLU A 114 14.80 -7.10 0.30
N TRP A 115 13.99 -7.67 -0.59
CA TRP A 115 14.41 -8.19 -1.89
C TRP A 115 14.14 -7.21 -3.03
N THR A 116 13.01 -6.50 -2.98
CA THR A 116 12.52 -5.64 -4.07
C THR A 116 12.74 -4.15 -3.82
N GLY A 117 13.01 -3.75 -2.57
CA GLY A 117 13.06 -2.35 -2.16
C GLY A 117 11.71 -1.65 -2.28
N ASN A 118 11.74 -0.32 -2.30
CA ASN A 118 10.53 0.49 -2.46
C ASN A 118 10.19 0.66 -3.94
N THR A 119 9.17 -0.06 -4.40
CA THR A 119 8.65 -0.02 -5.77
C THR A 119 7.44 0.91 -5.93
N SER A 120 7.22 1.83 -4.99
CA SER A 120 6.12 2.81 -4.99
C SER A 120 4.75 2.12 -5.13
N SER A 121 3.93 2.53 -6.09
CA SER A 121 2.61 1.95 -6.35
C SER A 121 2.63 0.47 -6.75
N ALA A 122 3.77 -0.06 -7.20
CA ALA A 122 3.90 -1.46 -7.57
C ALA A 122 4.05 -2.40 -6.37
N SER A 123 4.32 -1.89 -5.15
CA SER A 123 4.59 -2.75 -3.99
C SER A 123 3.41 -3.66 -3.60
N ILE A 124 2.18 -3.16 -3.76
CA ILE A 124 0.96 -3.93 -3.47
C ILE A 124 0.72 -5.01 -4.54
N PRO A 125 0.65 -4.69 -5.85
CA PRO A 125 0.40 -5.71 -6.87
C PRO A 125 1.53 -6.75 -6.96
N VAL A 126 2.79 -6.36 -6.75
CA VAL A 126 3.90 -7.33 -6.67
C VAL A 126 3.70 -8.26 -5.47
N GLY A 127 3.30 -7.75 -4.30
CA GLY A 127 3.05 -8.61 -3.13
C GLY A 127 1.87 -9.56 -3.32
N ILE A 128 0.82 -9.12 -4.03
CA ILE A 128 -0.29 -10.02 -4.42
C ILE A 128 0.19 -11.10 -5.39
N ASP A 129 0.98 -10.73 -6.40
CA ASP A 129 1.53 -11.69 -7.35
C ASP A 129 2.43 -12.74 -6.66
N ASP A 130 3.27 -12.31 -5.73
CA ASP A 130 4.13 -13.22 -4.96
C ASP A 130 3.31 -14.18 -4.08
N LEU A 131 2.28 -13.68 -3.38
CA LEU A 131 1.37 -14.53 -2.60
C LEU A 131 0.60 -15.53 -3.49
N TYR A 132 0.12 -15.06 -4.65
CA TYR A 132 -0.62 -15.88 -5.59
C TYR A 132 0.26 -16.97 -6.21
N THR A 133 1.37 -16.59 -6.83
CA THR A 133 2.29 -17.50 -7.54
C THR A 133 2.97 -18.52 -6.63
N SER A 134 3.23 -18.15 -5.36
CA SER A 134 3.73 -19.10 -4.36
C SER A 134 2.66 -20.08 -3.84
N GLY A 135 1.40 -19.91 -4.25
CA GLY A 135 0.28 -20.71 -3.80
C GLY A 135 -0.07 -20.48 -2.32
N ARG A 136 0.24 -19.30 -1.78
CA ARG A 136 -0.13 -18.89 -0.42
C ARG A 136 -1.48 -18.21 -0.35
N LEU A 137 -1.88 -17.52 -1.42
CA LEU A 137 -3.19 -16.90 -1.56
C LEU A 137 -4.22 -17.94 -2.00
N GLN A 138 -5.24 -18.18 -1.18
CA GLN A 138 -6.29 -19.16 -1.46
C GLN A 138 -7.63 -18.48 -1.79
N PRO A 139 -8.50 -19.13 -2.59
CA PRO A 139 -9.88 -18.69 -2.74
C PRO A 139 -10.57 -18.60 -1.37
N GLY A 140 -11.23 -17.47 -1.12
CA GLY A 140 -11.91 -17.17 0.13
C GLY A 140 -11.11 -16.27 1.09
N ASP A 141 -9.78 -16.16 0.90
CA ASP A 141 -8.92 -15.34 1.75
C ASP A 141 -9.43 -13.89 1.81
N LEU A 142 -9.50 -13.35 3.02
CA LEU A 142 -9.82 -11.94 3.26
C LEU A 142 -8.53 -11.12 3.30
N ILE A 143 -8.39 -10.19 2.36
CA ILE A 143 -7.16 -9.42 2.16
C ILE A 143 -7.43 -7.93 2.40
N ALA A 144 -6.57 -7.29 3.19
CA ALA A 144 -6.47 -5.85 3.27
C ALA A 144 -5.34 -5.34 2.37
N LEU A 145 -5.67 -4.57 1.33
CA LEU A 145 -4.72 -3.81 0.54
C LEU A 145 -4.65 -2.41 1.12
N VAL A 146 -3.46 -1.89 1.46
CA VAL A 146 -3.37 -0.55 2.07
C VAL A 146 -2.12 0.19 1.63
N GLY A 147 -2.23 1.50 1.40
CA GLY A 147 -1.09 2.31 1.02
C GLY A 147 -1.23 3.77 1.36
N PHE A 148 -0.11 4.48 1.26
CA PHE A 148 -0.03 5.93 1.32
C PHE A 148 1.02 6.42 0.31
N GLY A 149 0.96 7.70 -0.06
CA GLY A 149 1.89 8.26 -1.03
C GLY A 149 1.98 9.79 -0.99
N ALA A 150 2.81 10.34 -1.87
CA ALA A 150 2.96 11.78 -2.06
C ALA A 150 1.62 12.46 -2.38
N GLY A 151 1.44 13.70 -1.92
CA GLY A 151 0.16 14.42 -1.97
C GLY A 151 -0.15 15.23 -0.71
N LEU A 152 -0.32 14.65 0.49
CA LEU A 152 -0.26 13.21 0.80
C LEU A 152 -1.60 12.52 0.60
N THR A 153 -1.55 11.26 0.19
CA THR A 153 -2.73 10.43 -0.07
C THR A 153 -2.63 9.10 0.65
N TRP A 154 -3.76 8.45 0.89
CA TRP A 154 -3.82 7.10 1.44
C TRP A 154 -5.08 6.39 0.97
N GLY A 155 -5.06 5.07 1.06
CA GLY A 155 -6.23 4.26 0.79
C GLY A 155 -6.09 2.85 1.31
N ALA A 156 -7.23 2.22 1.54
CA ALA A 156 -7.35 0.82 1.89
C ALA A 156 -8.50 0.18 1.12
N ALA A 157 -8.37 -1.09 0.79
CA ALA A 157 -9.45 -1.90 0.24
C ALA A 157 -9.49 -3.25 0.95
N ILE A 158 -10.71 -3.71 1.27
CA ILE A 158 -10.97 -5.07 1.74
C ILE A 158 -11.45 -5.88 0.55
N VAL A 159 -10.74 -6.96 0.27
CA VAL A 159 -10.92 -7.78 -0.93
C VAL A 159 -11.05 -9.23 -0.49
N ARG A 160 -12.10 -9.90 -0.96
CA ARG A 160 -12.21 -11.35 -0.87
C ARG A 160 -11.59 -11.96 -2.12
N TRP A 161 -10.58 -12.80 -1.93
CA TRP A 161 -9.89 -13.42 -3.06
C TRP A 161 -10.75 -14.51 -3.69
N THR A 162 -11.02 -14.42 -4.99
CA THR A 162 -11.92 -15.36 -5.70
C THR A 162 -11.23 -16.12 -6.82
N MET A 163 -9.94 -15.90 -7.05
CA MET A 163 -9.19 -16.59 -8.09
C MET A 163 -8.69 -17.93 -7.55
N ASP A 164 -8.91 -18.99 -8.32
CA ASP A 164 -8.33 -20.31 -8.05
C ASP A 164 -6.81 -20.22 -7.88
N SER A 165 -6.26 -21.01 -6.97
CA SER A 165 -4.82 -21.13 -6.79
C SER A 165 -4.16 -21.48 -8.14
N PRO A 166 -3.00 -20.88 -8.48
CA PRO A 166 -2.39 -21.15 -9.77
C PRO A 166 -2.17 -22.65 -9.91
N ALA A 167 -2.57 -23.20 -11.05
CA ALA A 167 -2.29 -24.59 -11.37
C ALA A 167 -0.77 -24.80 -11.23
N ARG A 168 -0.35 -25.65 -10.28
CA ARG A 168 1.04 -26.07 -10.23
C ARG A 168 1.30 -26.81 -11.54
N GLU A 169 2.08 -26.24 -12.44
CA GLU A 169 2.71 -27.05 -13.47
C GLU A 169 3.57 -28.08 -12.73
N ALA A 170 3.23 -29.36 -12.93
CA ALA A 170 3.87 -30.50 -12.31
C ALA A 170 5.27 -30.75 -12.89
#